data_AF-A0A365HDT7-F1
#
_entry.id   AF-A0A365HDT7-F1
#
_cell.length_a   1.000
_cell.length_b   1.000
_cell.length_c   1.000
_cell.angle_alpha   90.00
_cell.angle_beta   90.00
_cell.angle_gamma   90.00
#
_symmetry.space_group_name_H-M   'P 1'
#
loop_
_entity.id
_entity.type
_entity.pdbx_description
1 polymer ?
#
loop_
_entity_poly.entity_id
_entity_poly.type
_entity_poly.pdbx_seq_one_letter_code
_entity_poly.pdbx_strand_id
1 'polypeptide(L)'
;MTSTETRADRFVRELAELKIPDPAAGRAALWLRLGVALMVLGLVLAGSSYLLAHGTTDPLAQRDALALGLGGIAGCVVGSALFLRYSLTGFLRFWMARQSYDLALLADRLLDKENSHDLALDPLDSADPASR
;
A
#
# COMPACT_ATOMS: atom_id res chain seq x y z
N MET A 1 -40.24 4.16 -25.55
CA MET A 1 -38.79 4.17 -25.82
C MET A 1 -38.06 4.05 -24.50
N THR A 2 -37.85 2.83 -24.04
CA THR A 2 -37.28 2.50 -22.72
C THR A 2 -35.79 2.25 -22.90
N SER A 3 -34.95 3.18 -22.42
CA SER A 3 -33.50 3.05 -22.47
C SER A 3 -33.05 1.84 -21.66
N THR A 4 -32.46 0.87 -22.35
CA THR A 4 -31.85 -0.35 -21.81
C THR A 4 -30.68 0.01 -20.90
N GLU A 5 -30.93 0.15 -19.59
CA GLU A 5 -29.85 0.22 -18.61
C GLU A 5 -29.09 -1.12 -18.66
N THR A 6 -27.82 -1.07 -19.06
CA THR A 6 -27.01 -2.27 -19.23
C THR A 6 -26.67 -2.84 -17.85
N ARG A 7 -26.64 -4.17 -17.71
CA ARG A 7 -26.27 -4.84 -16.44
C ARG A 7 -24.94 -4.30 -15.87
N ALA A 8 -24.02 -3.93 -16.75
CA ALA A 8 -22.75 -3.28 -16.40
C ALA A 8 -22.95 -1.93 -15.69
N ASP A 9 -23.87 -1.07 -16.16
CA ASP A 9 -24.14 0.23 -15.53
C ASP A 9 -24.74 0.06 -14.14
N ARG A 10 -25.62 -0.93 -13.96
CA ARG A 10 -26.17 -1.29 -12.65
C ARG A 10 -25.09 -1.82 -11.71
N PHE A 11 -24.22 -2.70 -12.20
CA PHE A 11 -23.10 -3.22 -11.41
C PHE A 11 -22.12 -2.12 -11.01
N VAL A 12 -21.80 -1.19 -11.90
CA VAL A 12 -20.92 -0.04 -11.60
C VAL A 12 -21.56 0.86 -10.55
N ARG A 13 -22.89 1.06 -10.60
CA ARG A 13 -23.63 1.80 -9.58
C ARG A 13 -23.60 1.09 -8.23
N GLU A 14 -23.91 -0.21 -8.19
CA GLU A 14 -23.87 -1.01 -6.96
C GLU A 14 -22.43 -1.07 -6.37
N LEU A 15 -21.40 -1.15 -7.22
CA LEU A 15 -20.00 -1.04 -6.81
C LEU A 15 -19.66 0.35 -6.26
N ALA A 16 -20.18 1.42 -6.86
CA ALA A 16 -19.97 2.79 -6.39
C ALA A 16 -20.67 3.02 -5.04
N GLU A 17 -21.82 2.39 -4.82
CA GLU A 17 -22.59 2.43 -3.58
C GLU A 17 -21.93 1.60 -2.47
N LEU A 18 -21.29 0.48 -2.83
CA LEU A 18 -20.52 -0.37 -1.91
C LEU A 18 -19.10 0.15 -1.64
N LYS A 19 -18.60 1.07 -2.48
CA LYS A 19 -17.29 1.71 -2.30
C LYS A 19 -17.40 2.74 -1.17
N ILE A 20 -17.53 2.25 0.06
CA ILE A 20 -17.40 3.06 1.26
C ILE A 20 -15.99 3.65 1.22
N PRO A 21 -15.82 4.97 0.99
CA PRO A 21 -14.51 5.57 1.00
C PRO A 21 -13.93 5.40 2.40
N ASP A 22 -12.84 4.64 2.51
CA ASP A 22 -12.15 4.42 3.77
C ASP A 22 -11.58 5.77 4.27
N PRO A 23 -12.16 6.39 5.32
CA PRO A 23 -11.70 7.68 5.80
C PRO A 23 -10.25 7.60 6.34
N ALA A 24 -9.77 6.40 6.68
CA ALA A 24 -8.39 6.19 7.10
C ALA A 24 -7.40 6.29 5.93
N ALA A 25 -7.81 5.98 4.70
CA ALA A 25 -6.96 6.03 3.51
C ALA A 25 -6.49 7.46 3.19
N GLY A 26 -7.38 8.45 3.34
CA GLY A 26 -7.04 9.87 3.14
C GLY A 26 -6.03 10.38 4.17
N ARG A 27 -6.13 9.92 5.41
CA ARG A 27 -5.24 10.31 6.51
C ARG A 27 -3.82 9.76 6.29
N ALA A 28 -3.70 8.51 5.83
CA ALA A 28 -2.40 7.92 5.48
C ALA A 28 -1.69 8.68 4.34
N ALA A 29 -2.42 9.09 3.30
CA ALA A 29 -1.87 9.88 2.20
C ALA A 29 -1.38 11.26 2.67
N LEU A 30 -2.10 11.90 3.61
CA LEU A 30 -1.68 13.16 4.20
C LEU A 30 -0.37 13.02 4.98
N TRP A 31 -0.23 11.96 5.79
CA TRP A 31 1.00 11.70 6.53
C TRP A 31 2.19 11.38 5.62
N LEU A 32 1.97 10.69 4.51
CA LEU A 32 3.01 10.44 3.50
C LEU A 32 3.51 11.76 2.90
N ARG A 33 2.58 12.64 2.48
CA ARG A 33 2.91 13.97 1.93
C ARG A 33 3.63 14.84 2.96
N LEU A 34 3.19 14.78 4.22
CA LEU A 34 3.85 15.48 5.32
C LEU A 34 5.29 14.98 5.51
N GLY A 35 5.51 13.65 5.49
CA GLY A 35 6.86 13.08 5.58
C GLY A 35 7.79 13.55 4.47
N VAL A 36 7.32 13.54 3.21
CA VAL A 36 8.08 14.06 2.06
C VAL A 36 8.35 15.56 2.20
N ALA A 37 7.34 16.34 2.59
CA ALA A 37 7.50 17.77 2.79
C ALA A 37 8.55 18.08 3.87
N LEU A 38 8.54 17.33 4.98
CA LEU A 38 9.49 17.49 6.07
C LEU A 38 10.91 17.08 5.66
N MET A 39 11.06 16.04 4.83
CA MET A 39 12.35 15.65 4.23
C MET A 39 12.94 16.79 3.40
N VAL A 40 12.17 17.29 2.44
CA VAL A 40 12.64 18.33 1.52
C VAL A 40 12.93 19.62 2.30
N LEU A 41 12.01 20.03 3.18
CA LEU A 41 12.17 21.21 4.00
C LEU A 41 13.41 21.11 4.90
N GLY A 42 13.59 19.98 5.58
CA GLY A 42 14.75 19.74 6.44
C GLY A 42 16.08 19.82 5.67
N LEU A 43 16.13 19.24 4.47
CA LEU A 43 17.31 19.31 3.60
C LEU A 43 17.62 20.75 3.15
N VAL A 44 16.59 21.51 2.78
CA VAL A 44 16.74 22.93 2.39
C VAL A 44 17.23 23.76 3.57
N LEU A 45 16.67 23.56 4.78
CA LEU A 45 17.12 24.25 5.99
C LEU A 45 18.59 23.91 6.30
N ALA A 46 18.96 22.63 6.25
CA ALA A 46 20.34 22.19 6.45
C ALA A 46 21.30 22.82 5.43
N GLY A 47 20.96 22.83 4.15
CA GLY A 47 21.77 23.46 3.10
C GLY A 47 21.89 24.98 3.29
N SER A 48 20.79 25.66 3.61
CA SER A 48 20.80 27.10 3.86
C SER A 48 21.68 27.47 5.07
N SER A 49 21.68 26.63 6.11
CA SER A 49 22.48 26.84 7.31
C SER A 49 23.98 26.87 7.02
N TYR A 50 24.44 26.03 6.08
CA TYR A 50 25.83 26.02 5.64
C TYR A 50 26.22 27.35 4.97
N LEU A 51 25.35 27.87 4.10
CA LEU A 51 25.58 29.15 3.43
C LEU A 51 25.65 30.31 4.43
N LEU A 52 24.76 30.31 5.44
CA LEU A 52 24.77 31.31 6.51
C LEU A 52 26.05 31.22 7.36
N ALA A 53 26.42 30.01 7.78
CA ALA A 53 27.62 29.77 8.60
C ALA A 53 28.91 30.11 7.85
N HIS A 54 28.95 29.87 6.54
CA HIS A 54 30.13 30.15 5.71
C HIS A 54 30.32 31.65 5.45
N GLY A 55 29.24 32.43 5.43
CA GLY A 55 29.27 33.87 5.15
C GLY A 55 29.63 34.75 6.35
N THR A 56 29.77 34.20 7.56
CA THR A 56 30.01 34.96 8.79
C THR A 56 31.29 34.53 9.49
N THR A 57 31.94 35.47 10.18
CA THR A 57 33.07 35.22 11.10
C THR A 57 32.70 35.47 12.56
N ASP A 58 31.47 35.95 12.81
CA ASP A 58 30.95 36.14 14.17
C ASP A 58 30.56 34.78 14.78
N PRO A 59 31.17 34.38 15.92
CA PRO A 59 30.90 33.10 16.57
C PRO A 59 29.42 32.91 16.98
N LEU A 60 28.71 33.99 17.32
CA LEU A 60 27.32 33.89 17.76
C LEU A 60 26.41 33.51 16.58
N ALA A 61 26.52 34.24 15.47
CA ALA A 61 25.78 33.96 14.24
C ALA A 61 26.12 32.57 13.67
N GLN A 62 27.38 32.14 13.78
CA GLN A 62 27.79 30.80 13.36
C GLN A 62 27.13 29.69 14.20
N ARG A 63 26.98 29.89 15.52
CA ARG A 63 26.32 28.91 16.40
C ARG A 63 24.83 28.80 16.10
N ASP A 64 24.16 29.92 15.87
CA ASP A 64 22.74 29.92 15.50
C ASP A 64 22.52 29.24 14.15
N ALA A 65 23.41 29.46 13.17
CA ALA A 65 23.39 28.74 11.91
C ALA A 65 23.58 27.23 12.11
N LEU A 66 24.52 26.80 12.97
CA LEU A 66 24.69 25.37 13.29
C LEU A 66 23.44 24.76 13.95
N ALA A 67 22.80 25.48 14.87
CA ALA A 67 21.57 25.02 15.52
C ALA A 67 20.42 24.86 14.49
N LEU A 68 20.30 25.81 13.56
CA LEU A 68 19.36 25.72 12.44
C LEU A 68 19.66 24.50 11.55
N GLY A 69 20.93 24.26 11.25
CA GLY A 69 21.37 23.12 10.45
C GLY A 69 21.04 21.78 11.08
N LEU A 70 21.33 21.63 12.38
CA LEU A 70 20.97 20.44 13.17
C LEU A 70 19.45 20.23 13.22
N GLY A 71 18.68 21.30 13.39
CA GLY A 71 17.23 21.26 13.33
C GLY A 71 16.72 20.79 11.97
N GLY A 72 17.30 21.28 10.87
CA GLY A 72 16.99 20.85 9.51
C GLY A 72 17.28 19.37 9.28
N ILE A 73 18.44 18.89 9.72
CA ILE A 73 18.81 17.46 9.65
C ILE A 73 17.83 16.61 10.45
N ALA A 74 17.53 16.97 11.70
CA ALA A 74 16.58 16.25 12.54
C ALA A 74 15.19 16.18 11.91
N GLY A 75 14.70 17.31 11.36
CA GLY A 75 13.45 17.36 10.61
C GLY A 75 13.45 16.44 9.39
N CYS A 76 14.56 16.40 8.64
CA CYS A 76 14.71 15.51 7.50
C CYS A 76 14.66 14.02 7.90
N VAL A 77 15.31 13.65 9.00
CA VAL A 77 15.29 12.28 9.54
C VAL A 77 13.89 11.89 10.00
N VAL A 78 13.19 12.76 10.73
CA VAL A 78 11.80 12.52 11.15
C VAL A 78 10.88 12.38 9.94
N GLY A 79 11.05 13.23 8.92
CA GLY A 79 10.31 13.14 7.66
C GLY A 79 10.51 11.82 6.95
N SER A 80 11.76 11.37 6.90
CA SER A 80 12.16 10.07 6.31
C SER A 80 11.51 8.90 7.05
N ALA A 81 11.52 8.94 8.39
CA ALA A 81 10.91 7.89 9.21
C ALA A 81 9.39 7.83 9.04
N LEU A 82 8.72 8.98 8.98
CA LEU A 82 7.28 9.05 8.69
C LEU A 82 7.00 8.48 7.29
N PHE A 83 7.71 8.96 6.27
CA PHE A 83 7.56 8.47 4.90
C PHE A 83 7.71 6.95 4.82
N LEU A 84 8.77 6.41 5.42
CA LEU A 84 9.05 4.98 5.42
C LEU A 84 7.94 4.17 6.12
N ARG A 85 7.50 4.62 7.30
CA ARG A 85 6.41 3.98 8.05
C ARG A 85 5.12 3.87 7.25
N TYR A 86 4.71 4.96 6.61
CA TYR A 86 3.46 4.99 5.83
C TYR A 86 3.61 4.26 4.49
N SER A 87 4.79 4.33 3.86
CA SER A 87 5.09 3.58 2.63
C SER A 87 5.07 2.07 2.86
N LEU A 88 5.71 1.58 3.92
CA LEU A 88 5.72 0.14 4.26
C LEU A 88 4.32 -0.38 4.56
N THR A 89 3.50 0.40 5.26
CA THR A 89 2.12 0.00 5.57
C THR A 89 1.31 -0.22 4.30
N GLY A 90 1.43 0.69 3.33
CA GLY A 90 0.78 0.56 2.02
C GLY A 90 1.28 -0.67 1.25
N PHE A 91 2.61 -0.83 1.19
CA PHE A 91 3.25 -1.94 0.50
C PHE A 91 2.86 -3.31 1.10
N LEU A 92 2.95 -3.47 2.41
CA LEU A 92 2.59 -4.71 3.11
C LEU A 92 1.12 -5.06 2.92
N ARG A 93 0.23 -4.06 2.95
CA ARG A 93 -1.20 -4.29 2.70
C ARG A 93 -1.46 -4.81 1.30
N PHE A 94 -0.83 -4.19 0.30
CA PHE A 94 -0.91 -4.67 -1.08
C PHE A 94 -0.33 -6.08 -1.21
N TRP A 95 0.83 -6.31 -0.60
CA TRP A 95 1.53 -7.60 -0.67
C TRP A 95 0.72 -8.73 -0.03
N MET A 96 0.14 -8.50 1.16
CA MET A 96 -0.73 -9.48 1.82
C MET A 96 -1.99 -9.78 1.00
N ALA A 97 -2.63 -8.76 0.41
CA ALA A 97 -3.80 -8.96 -0.44
C ALA A 97 -3.47 -9.83 -1.66
N ARG A 98 -2.30 -9.63 -2.26
CA ARG A 98 -1.81 -10.46 -3.35
C ARG A 98 -1.56 -11.90 -2.89
N GLN A 99 -0.85 -12.08 -1.78
CA GLN A 99 -0.56 -13.42 -1.27
C GLN A 99 -1.81 -14.20 -0.88
N SER A 100 -2.82 -13.55 -0.30
CA SER A 100 -4.10 -14.21 -0.02
C SER A 100 -4.80 -14.67 -1.29
N TYR A 101 -4.71 -13.89 -2.38
CA TYR A 101 -5.28 -14.27 -3.67
C TYR A 101 -4.53 -15.46 -4.28
N ASP A 102 -3.20 -15.42 -4.25
CA ASP A 102 -2.37 -16.53 -4.74
C ASP A 102 -2.69 -17.82 -3.95
N LEU A 103 -2.79 -17.75 -2.62
CA LEU A 103 -3.15 -18.91 -1.78
C LEU A 103 -4.55 -19.46 -2.10
N ALA A 104 -5.54 -18.61 -2.32
CA ALA A 104 -6.89 -19.04 -2.70
C ALA A 104 -6.87 -19.78 -4.05
N LEU A 105 -6.15 -19.24 -5.03
CA LEU A 105 -6.01 -19.87 -6.36
C LEU A 105 -5.29 -21.23 -6.29
N LEU A 106 -4.28 -21.36 -5.42
CA LEU A 106 -3.63 -22.66 -5.19
C LEU A 106 -4.59 -23.68 -4.56
N ALA A 107 -5.39 -23.25 -3.57
CA ALA A 107 -6.37 -24.13 -2.92
C ALA A 107 -7.41 -24.65 -3.92
N ASP A 108 -7.97 -23.77 -4.76
CA ASP A 108 -8.94 -24.14 -5.80
C ASP A 108 -8.36 -25.16 -6.78
N ARG A 109 -7.12 -24.95 -7.25
CA ARG A 109 -6.45 -25.88 -8.18
C ARG A 109 -6.16 -27.25 -7.55
N LEU A 110 -5.89 -27.29 -6.25
CA LEU A 110 -5.68 -28.55 -5.54
C LEU A 110 -6.99 -29.33 -5.40
N LEU A 111 -8.08 -28.65 -5.05
CA LEU A 111 -9.43 -29.25 -4.98
C LEU A 111 -9.89 -29.77 -6.34
N ASP A 112 -9.67 -29.02 -7.42
CA ASP A 112 -9.99 -29.47 -8.79
C ASP A 112 -9.19 -30.72 -9.19
N LYS A 113 -7.92 -30.80 -8.79
CA LYS A 113 -7.07 -31.96 -9.07
C LYS A 113 -7.53 -33.20 -8.29
N GLU A 114 -7.92 -33.04 -7.03
CA GLU A 114 -8.46 -34.13 -6.21
C GLU A 114 -9.77 -34.66 -6.79
N ASN A 115 -10.72 -33.77 -7.10
CA ASN A 115 -11.98 -34.16 -7.77
C ASN A 115 -11.75 -34.88 -9.11
N SER A 116 -10.80 -34.39 -9.92
CA SER A 116 -10.47 -35.01 -11.21
C SER A 116 -9.82 -36.39 -11.05
N HIS A 117 -9.03 -36.57 -10.00
CA HIS A 117 -8.40 -37.85 -9.67
C HIS A 117 -9.44 -38.87 -9.17
N ASP A 118 -10.36 -38.46 -8.31
CA ASP A 118 -11.45 -39.33 -7.83
C ASP A 118 -12.36 -39.78 -8.98
N LEU A 119 -12.71 -38.87 -9.90
CA LEU A 119 -13.45 -39.21 -11.13
C LEU A 119 -12.68 -40.15 -12.07
N ALA A 120 -11.35 -40.15 -12.02
CA ALA A 120 -10.51 -41.04 -12.82
C ALA A 120 -10.30 -42.42 -12.15
N LEU A 121 -10.51 -42.52 -10.84
CA LEU A 121 -10.49 -43.78 -10.08
C LEU A 121 -11.85 -44.47 -10.01
N ASP A 122 -12.93 -43.76 -10.33
CA ASP A 122 -14.28 -44.31 -10.47
C ASP A 122 -14.76 -44.63 -11.91
N PRO A 123 -14.01 -45.37 -12.75
CA PRO A 123 -14.59 -46.03 -13.92
C PRO A 123 -15.25 -47.38 -13.59
N LEU A 124 -14.99 -47.95 -12.39
CA LEU A 124 -15.25 -49.36 -12.08
C LEU A 124 -16.43 -49.63 -11.13
N ASP A 125 -17.05 -48.62 -10.50
CA ASP A 125 -18.24 -48.85 -9.63
C ASP A 125 -19.57 -48.81 -10.41
N SER A 126 -19.56 -48.38 -11.68
CA SER A 126 -20.74 -48.42 -12.55
C SER A 126 -21.05 -49.81 -13.17
N ALA A 127 -20.19 -50.81 -12.92
CA ALA A 127 -20.41 -52.18 -13.38
C ALA A 127 -20.99 -53.08 -12.27
N ASP A 128 -22.32 -53.17 -12.27
CA ASP A 128 -23.14 -54.34 -11.92
C ASP A 128 -23.93 -54.35 -10.59
N PRO A 129 -25.20 -53.87 -10.60
CA PRO A 129 -26.24 -54.28 -9.65
C PRO A 129 -27.07 -55.51 -10.08
N ALA A 130 -26.64 -56.30 -11.07
CA ALA A 130 -27.43 -57.35 -11.73
C ALA A 130 -26.86 -58.79 -11.65
N SER A 131 -26.19 -59.18 -10.55
CA SER A 131 -26.03 -60.59 -10.17
C SER A 131 -26.74 -60.90 -8.85
N ARG A 132 -28.07 -60.89 -8.88
CA ARG A 132 -28.95 -61.57 -7.92
C ARG A 132 -29.50 -62.85 -8.54
#